data_AF-A0A1I4HLS0-F1
#
_entry.id   AF-A0A1I4HLS0-F1
#
_cell.length_a   1.000
_cell.length_b   1.000
_cell.length_c   1.000
_cell.angle_alpha   90.00
_cell.angle_beta   90.00
_cell.angle_gamma   90.00
#
_symmetry.space_group_name_H-M   'P 1'
#
loop_
_entity.id
_entity.type
_entity.pdbx_description
1 polymer ?
#
loop_
_entity_poly.entity_id
_entity_poly.type
_entity_poly.pdbx_seq_one_letter_code
_entity_poly.pdbx_strand_id
1 'polypeptide(L)'
;MKIESVTLEDVLAAKEDRYNRQQAFKEKYQKIIVSITLNVPGAVKDTPVFRRLRDYAVHEVKKKFEVVAEEQINLSTGPEALLAIDNDGWVVKKAAEKIEELFTFSRLLDIDVFDQAGTLLSRRDEGKGRNCFVCGGEFVVCRREGRHTMQDLLNVVEKLLCQFRAFETRWISSAAERIGALAIEAMLYEVTCTPSPGLVDRINSGAHQDMDFYSFMASSASLGGYMNRCAQAGILHEGIVEELLPVLRIIGLEAEQAMLTATRGVNTQKGLIFLLGIMTGITGWLHGRSLLITQSTVLEHASKMVNGIVEKELAGAIHKSGQELTAGERLYVTYGITGIRGELAEGLPSVRYKALPALREALDKGFSINDALVHTLLVLMTCVDDTTVMHRHHPDKMRVWVREQAQMVIEAGGMETGDGRDRCKDLDQEFIQENVSPGGVADLLAVTWFLHSLINLQNKSS
;
A
#
# COMPACT_ATOMS: atom_id res chain seq x y z
N MET A 1 7.74 18.88 15.69
CA MET A 1 6.83 19.09 16.84
C MET A 1 7.39 18.29 18.00
N LYS A 2 7.54 18.86 19.20
CA LYS A 2 7.94 18.07 20.37
C LYS A 2 6.77 17.17 20.76
N ILE A 3 7.01 15.87 20.83
CA ILE A 3 6.04 14.90 21.33
C ILE A 3 6.08 14.97 22.85
N GLU A 4 4.99 15.38 23.48
CA GLU A 4 4.87 15.48 24.93
C GLU A 4 4.14 14.26 25.49
N SER A 5 4.67 13.69 26.57
CA SER A 5 4.03 12.63 27.33
C SER A 5 3.11 13.22 28.39
N VAL A 6 1.86 12.77 28.44
CA VAL A 6 0.88 13.24 29.44
C VAL A 6 0.66 12.21 30.55
N THR A 7 0.46 12.71 31.76
CA THR A 7 0.12 11.94 32.96
C THR A 7 -1.40 11.72 33.07
N LEU A 8 -1.82 10.94 34.07
CA LEU A 8 -3.26 10.80 34.37
C LEU A 8 -3.86 12.11 34.89
N GLU A 9 -3.09 12.89 35.66
CA GLU A 9 -3.52 14.17 36.22
C GLU A 9 -3.81 15.18 35.09
N ASP A 10 -2.92 15.25 34.09
CA ASP A 10 -3.12 16.10 32.92
C ASP A 10 -4.41 15.75 32.17
N VAL A 11 -4.70 14.45 32.03
CA VAL A 11 -5.92 13.96 31.36
C VAL A 11 -7.18 14.30 32.17
N LEU A 12 -7.11 14.27 33.49
CA LEU A 12 -8.24 14.65 34.36
C LEU A 12 -8.47 16.16 34.34
N ALA A 13 -7.41 16.97 34.42
CA ALA A 13 -7.49 18.42 34.30
C ALA A 13 -8.07 18.83 32.93
N ALA A 14 -7.60 18.23 31.84
CA ALA A 14 -8.12 18.51 30.51
C ALA A 14 -9.62 18.16 30.35
N LYS A 15 -10.12 17.14 31.06
CA LYS A 15 -11.56 16.83 31.08
C LYS A 15 -12.36 17.92 31.78
N GLU A 16 -11.86 18.47 32.87
CA GLU A 16 -12.49 19.58 33.59
C GLU A 16 -12.48 20.87 32.75
N ASP A 17 -11.35 21.20 32.13
CA ASP A 17 -11.23 22.34 31.21
C ASP A 17 -12.16 22.20 30.01
N ARG A 18 -12.29 20.99 29.46
CA ARG A 18 -13.23 20.70 28.38
C ARG A 18 -14.67 20.89 28.84
N TYR A 19 -15.04 20.41 30.03
CA TYR A 19 -16.38 20.63 30.59
C TYR A 19 -16.69 22.13 30.73
N ASN A 20 -15.74 22.93 31.25
CA ASN A 20 -15.90 24.37 31.40
C ASN A 20 -16.08 25.06 30.04
N ARG A 21 -15.29 24.68 29.03
CA ARG A 21 -15.45 25.18 27.66
C ARG A 21 -16.80 24.78 27.05
N GLN A 22 -17.26 23.54 27.25
CA GLN A 22 -18.58 23.10 26.80
C GLN A 22 -19.70 23.96 27.41
N GLN A 23 -19.62 24.31 28.70
CA GLN A 23 -20.61 25.20 29.34
C GLN A 23 -20.57 26.62 28.75
N ALA A 24 -19.38 27.22 28.61
CA ALA A 24 -19.24 28.55 28.02
C ALA A 24 -19.74 28.59 26.56
N PHE A 25 -19.43 27.55 25.78
CA PHE A 25 -19.84 27.42 24.39
C PHE A 25 -21.37 27.27 24.29
N LYS A 26 -21.98 26.50 25.19
CA LYS A 26 -23.43 26.38 25.33
C LYS A 26 -24.09 27.72 25.68
N GLU A 27 -23.62 28.41 26.71
CA GLU A 27 -24.19 29.71 27.13
C GLU A 27 -24.16 30.73 26.00
N LYS A 28 -23.09 30.72 25.21
CA LYS A 28 -22.89 31.64 24.09
C LYS A 28 -23.82 31.37 22.90
N TYR A 29 -24.01 30.10 22.52
CA TYR A 29 -24.72 29.76 21.27
C TYR A 29 -26.14 29.23 21.49
N GLN A 30 -26.45 28.63 22.64
CA GLN A 30 -27.76 28.05 22.97
C GLN A 30 -28.28 27.04 21.93
N LYS A 31 -27.37 26.27 21.34
CA LYS A 31 -27.63 25.24 20.32
C LYS A 31 -27.20 23.85 20.80
N ILE A 32 -27.42 22.82 19.99
CA ILE A 32 -26.88 21.49 20.22
C ILE A 32 -25.35 21.56 20.12
N ILE A 33 -24.67 21.01 21.12
CA ILE A 33 -23.21 20.99 21.14
C ILE A 33 -22.70 19.60 20.79
N VAL A 34 -21.80 19.51 19.82
CA VAL A 34 -21.06 18.29 19.51
C VAL A 34 -19.63 18.45 20.00
N SER A 35 -19.17 17.53 20.83
CA SER A 35 -17.81 17.46 21.37
C SER A 35 -17.08 16.27 20.76
N ILE A 36 -16.06 16.53 19.97
CA ILE A 36 -15.24 15.51 19.30
C ILE A 36 -13.90 15.42 20.02
N THR A 37 -13.58 14.23 20.48
CA THR A 37 -12.30 13.90 21.12
C THR A 37 -11.80 12.56 20.59
N LEU A 38 -10.58 12.16 20.95
CA LEU A 38 -10.02 10.87 20.54
C LEU A 38 -9.93 9.90 21.72
N ASN A 39 -10.33 8.67 21.47
CA ASN A 39 -10.24 7.55 22.41
C ASN A 39 -8.94 6.75 22.16
N VAL A 40 -7.80 7.36 22.48
CA VAL A 40 -6.47 6.77 22.26
C VAL A 40 -5.76 6.48 23.59
N PRO A 41 -5.34 5.23 23.85
CA PRO A 41 -4.51 4.87 25.01
C PRO A 41 -3.06 5.35 24.85
N GLY A 42 -2.37 5.50 25.98
CA GLY A 42 -0.94 5.84 26.01
C GLY A 42 -0.64 7.28 26.44
N ALA A 43 0.65 7.57 26.60
CA ALA A 43 1.14 8.86 27.09
C ALA A 43 1.23 9.92 25.98
N VAL A 44 1.39 9.52 24.72
CA VAL A 44 1.42 10.44 23.57
C VAL A 44 0.01 10.55 23.00
N LYS A 45 -0.62 11.71 23.15
CA LYS A 45 -2.00 11.94 22.69
C LYS A 45 -2.14 12.97 21.60
N ASP A 46 -1.08 13.73 21.29
CA ASP A 46 -1.08 14.73 20.23
C ASP A 46 -0.03 14.42 19.18
N THR A 47 -0.50 14.09 17.98
CA THR A 47 0.32 13.84 16.80
C THR A 47 -0.40 14.42 15.57
N PRO A 48 0.32 14.71 14.47
CA PRO A 48 -0.31 15.16 13.23
C PRO A 48 -1.43 14.24 12.73
N VAL A 49 -1.27 12.92 12.83
CA VAL A 49 -2.32 11.96 12.41
C VAL A 49 -3.56 12.03 13.31
N PHE A 50 -3.39 12.26 14.62
CA PHE A 50 -4.53 12.45 15.53
C PHE A 50 -5.29 13.73 15.20
N ARG A 51 -4.59 14.82 14.91
CA ARG A 51 -5.22 16.09 14.50
C ARG A 51 -6.05 15.90 13.23
N ARG A 52 -5.49 15.23 12.21
CA ARG A 52 -6.24 14.90 10.98
C ARG A 52 -7.43 13.98 11.21
N LEU A 53 -7.32 13.00 12.12
CA LEU A 53 -8.45 12.15 12.49
C LEU A 53 -9.60 12.94 13.14
N ARG A 54 -9.27 13.90 14.02
CA ARG A 54 -10.24 14.85 14.57
C ARG A 54 -10.86 15.71 13.47
N ASP A 55 -10.04 16.25 12.57
CA ASP A 55 -10.50 17.08 11.44
C ASP A 55 -11.44 16.31 10.50
N TYR A 56 -11.15 15.02 10.26
CA TYR A 56 -12.04 14.11 9.54
C TYR A 56 -13.43 14.03 10.21
N ALA A 57 -13.49 13.83 11.52
CA ALA A 57 -14.77 13.76 12.23
C ALA A 57 -15.53 15.09 12.16
N VAL A 58 -14.85 16.24 12.30
CA VAL A 58 -15.44 17.57 12.12
C VAL A 58 -16.01 17.71 10.71
N HIS A 59 -15.25 17.30 9.69
CA HIS A 59 -15.68 17.35 8.30
C HIS A 59 -16.91 16.48 8.02
N GLU A 60 -16.97 15.27 8.57
CA GLU A 60 -18.14 14.39 8.44
C GLU A 60 -19.40 14.97 9.11
N VAL A 61 -19.26 15.68 10.23
CA VAL A 61 -20.37 16.42 10.85
C VAL A 61 -20.80 17.59 9.95
N LYS A 62 -19.86 18.37 9.43
CA LYS A 62 -20.13 19.53 8.55
C LYS A 62 -20.76 19.15 7.20
N LYS A 63 -20.57 17.92 6.72
CA LYS A 63 -21.30 17.40 5.54
C LYS A 63 -22.79 17.22 5.78
N LYS A 64 -23.19 17.01 7.04
CA LYS A 64 -24.57 16.64 7.41
C LYS A 64 -25.34 17.80 8.00
N PHE A 65 -24.66 18.76 8.60
CA PHE A 65 -25.28 19.83 9.37
C PHE A 65 -24.64 21.18 9.12
N GLU A 66 -25.45 22.22 9.22
CA GLU A 66 -24.98 23.59 9.30
C GLU A 66 -24.37 23.84 10.70
N VAL A 67 -23.11 24.25 10.72
CA VAL A 67 -22.37 24.54 11.94
C VAL A 67 -22.39 26.05 12.19
N VAL A 68 -23.06 26.45 13.26
CA VAL A 68 -23.21 27.86 13.69
C VAL A 68 -21.89 28.41 14.21
N ALA A 69 -21.14 27.58 14.93
CA ALA A 69 -19.82 27.93 15.44
C ALA A 69 -18.97 26.68 15.63
N GLU A 70 -17.66 26.84 15.49
CA GLU A 70 -16.68 25.79 15.75
C GLU A 70 -15.49 26.33 16.56
N GLU A 71 -14.96 25.48 17.43
CA GLU A 71 -13.70 25.68 18.12
C GLU A 71 -12.88 24.40 17.99
N GLN A 72 -11.62 24.54 17.59
CA GLN A 72 -10.69 23.42 17.42
C GLN A 72 -9.41 23.73 18.17
N ILE A 73 -9.02 22.84 19.09
CA ILE A 73 -7.82 23.00 19.91
C ILE A 73 -6.95 21.75 19.80
N ASN A 74 -5.64 21.94 19.72
CA ASN A 74 -4.66 20.87 19.79
C ASN A 74 -3.96 20.94 21.15
N LEU A 75 -4.39 20.11 22.09
CA LEU A 75 -3.81 20.01 23.43
C LEU A 75 -2.80 18.85 23.46
N SER A 76 -1.84 18.87 24.38
CA SER A 76 -0.93 17.73 24.62
C SER A 76 -1.69 16.46 25.02
N THR A 77 -2.87 16.62 25.64
CA THR A 77 -3.81 15.55 25.99
C THR A 77 -4.67 15.05 24.84
N GLY A 78 -4.55 15.65 23.66
CA GLY A 78 -5.19 15.24 22.42
C GLY A 78 -5.92 16.38 21.71
N PRO A 79 -6.13 16.26 20.38
CA PRO A 79 -6.91 17.23 19.63
C PRO A 79 -8.40 17.10 19.93
N GLU A 80 -9.07 18.24 20.05
CA GLU A 80 -10.49 18.33 20.41
C GLU A 80 -11.22 19.33 19.52
N ALA A 81 -12.51 19.12 19.28
CA ALA A 81 -13.38 20.12 18.66
C ALA A 81 -14.72 20.24 19.38
N LEU A 82 -15.25 21.46 19.41
CA LEU A 82 -16.61 21.79 19.81
C LEU A 82 -17.33 22.42 18.61
N LEU A 83 -18.53 21.93 18.30
CA LEU A 83 -19.37 22.43 17.22
C LEU A 83 -20.75 22.79 17.79
N ALA A 84 -21.28 23.97 17.43
CA ALA A 84 -22.66 24.37 17.71
C ALA A 84 -23.49 24.11 16.46
N ILE A 85 -24.55 23.34 16.59
CA ILE A 85 -25.37 22.88 15.46
C ILE A 85 -26.83 23.29 15.67
N ASP A 86 -27.41 23.94 14.66
CA ASP A 86 -28.83 24.28 14.65
C ASP A 86 -29.67 23.13 14.09
N ASN A 87 -29.92 22.13 14.92
CA ASN A 87 -30.71 20.97 14.54
C ASN A 87 -31.34 20.28 15.76
N ASP A 88 -32.13 19.22 15.53
CA ASP A 88 -32.62 18.37 16.60
C ASP A 88 -31.48 17.52 17.20
N GLY A 89 -31.38 17.48 18.53
CA GLY A 89 -30.28 16.81 19.23
C GLY A 89 -30.20 15.31 18.95
N TRP A 90 -31.34 14.62 18.80
CA TRP A 90 -31.36 13.19 18.53
C TRP A 90 -30.99 12.87 17.07
N VAL A 91 -31.34 13.76 16.14
CA VAL A 91 -30.87 13.67 14.75
C VAL A 91 -29.34 13.79 14.70
N VAL A 92 -28.77 14.77 15.41
CA VAL A 92 -27.30 14.96 15.51
C VAL A 92 -26.64 13.75 16.20
N LYS A 93 -27.21 13.25 17.31
CA LYS A 93 -26.67 12.08 18.02
C LYS A 93 -26.62 10.84 17.14
N LYS A 94 -27.69 10.56 16.39
CA LYS A 94 -27.72 9.42 15.46
C LYS A 94 -26.69 9.55 14.34
N ALA A 95 -26.39 10.77 13.90
CA ALA A 95 -25.35 11.01 12.90
C ALA A 95 -23.94 10.84 13.49
N ALA A 96 -23.70 11.30 14.72
CA ALA A 96 -22.45 11.09 15.44
C ALA A 96 -22.12 9.60 15.60
N GLU A 97 -23.08 8.80 16.08
CA GLU A 97 -22.92 7.34 16.22
C GLU A 97 -22.59 6.67 14.87
N LYS A 98 -23.27 7.09 13.79
CA LYS A 98 -22.95 6.61 12.44
C LYS A 98 -21.52 6.93 12.01
N ILE A 99 -20.96 8.07 12.41
CA ILE A 99 -19.58 8.43 12.08
C ILE A 99 -18.60 7.52 12.84
N GLU A 100 -18.88 7.23 14.12
CA GLU A 100 -18.09 6.33 14.98
C GLU A 100 -18.11 4.87 14.49
N GLU A 101 -19.18 4.46 13.77
CA GLU A 101 -19.36 3.12 13.22
C GLU A 101 -18.99 3.00 11.73
N LEU A 102 -18.73 4.12 11.04
CA LEU A 102 -18.61 4.14 9.57
C LEU A 102 -17.42 3.30 9.05
N PHE A 103 -16.29 3.40 9.74
CA PHE A 103 -15.07 2.67 9.42
C PHE A 103 -14.48 2.05 10.68
N THR A 104 -13.71 0.98 10.51
CA THR A 104 -13.06 0.31 11.65
C THR A 104 -12.19 1.27 12.47
N PHE A 105 -11.48 2.21 11.83
CA PHE A 105 -10.67 3.22 12.52
C PHE A 105 -11.51 4.28 13.27
N SER A 106 -12.79 4.46 12.92
CA SER A 106 -13.68 5.42 13.59
C SER A 106 -13.89 5.10 15.06
N ARG A 107 -13.55 3.88 15.51
CA ARG A 107 -13.49 3.50 16.94
C ARG A 107 -12.52 4.34 17.78
N LEU A 108 -11.59 5.05 17.14
CA LEU A 108 -10.69 5.99 17.79
C LEU A 108 -11.34 7.37 18.05
N LEU A 109 -12.53 7.63 17.51
CA LEU A 109 -13.31 8.83 17.75
C LEU A 109 -14.21 8.65 18.98
N ASP A 110 -14.43 9.73 19.72
CA ASP A 110 -15.43 9.84 20.78
C ASP A 110 -16.23 11.13 20.50
N ILE A 111 -17.46 10.98 19.99
CA ILE A 111 -18.33 12.06 19.55
C ILE A 111 -19.55 12.17 20.47
N ASP A 112 -19.42 13.04 21.46
CA ASP A 112 -20.48 13.35 22.42
C ASP A 112 -21.41 14.44 21.89
N VAL A 113 -22.71 14.30 22.13
CA VAL A 113 -23.72 15.28 21.72
C VAL A 113 -24.51 15.71 22.96
N PHE A 114 -24.59 17.02 23.17
CA PHE A 114 -25.27 17.64 24.31
C PHE A 114 -26.47 18.43 23.80
N ASP A 115 -27.60 18.34 24.52
CA ASP A 115 -28.78 19.14 24.24
C ASP A 115 -28.58 20.63 24.60
N GLN A 116 -29.60 21.45 24.33
CA GLN A 116 -29.58 22.87 24.66
C GLN A 116 -29.48 23.13 26.18
N ALA A 117 -29.87 22.16 27.01
CA ALA A 117 -29.72 22.20 28.46
C ALA A 117 -28.32 21.76 28.93
N GLY A 118 -27.44 21.32 28.02
CA GLY A 118 -26.10 20.82 28.34
C GLY A 118 -26.10 19.39 28.88
N THR A 119 -27.21 18.66 28.72
CA THR A 119 -27.31 17.25 29.10
C THR A 119 -26.75 16.39 27.98
N LEU A 120 -25.84 15.47 28.32
CA LEU A 120 -25.33 14.49 27.39
C LEU A 120 -26.47 13.60 26.88
N LEU A 121 -26.68 13.61 25.56
CA LEU A 121 -27.59 12.71 24.89
C LEU A 121 -26.97 11.31 24.84
N SER A 122 -27.41 10.48 25.77
CA SER A 122 -27.09 9.05 25.84
C SER A 122 -28.38 8.26 25.76
N ARG A 123 -28.39 7.20 24.95
CA ARG A 123 -29.43 6.17 25.13
C ARG A 123 -29.06 5.44 26.41
N ARG A 124 -29.85 5.61 27.48
CA ARG A 124 -29.69 4.81 28.71
C ARG A 124 -30.12 3.34 28.51
N ASP A 125 -30.47 2.95 27.29
CA ASP A 125 -30.98 1.63 26.96
C ASP A 125 -29.94 0.76 26.25
N GLU A 126 -29.80 -0.47 26.77
CA GLU A 126 -28.87 -1.54 26.46
C GLU A 126 -27.47 -1.38 27.06
N GLY A 127 -27.20 -2.09 28.16
CA GLY A 127 -25.91 -2.19 28.84
C GLY A 127 -24.76 -2.82 28.01
N LYS A 128 -24.64 -2.49 26.72
CA LYS A 128 -23.48 -2.76 25.89
C LYS A 128 -22.39 -1.75 26.25
N GLY A 129 -21.51 -2.12 27.17
CA GLY A 129 -20.28 -1.38 27.43
C GLY A 129 -19.43 -1.26 26.15
N ARG A 130 -18.46 -0.33 26.13
CA ARG A 130 -17.53 -0.17 25.00
C ARG A 130 -16.85 -1.52 24.69
N ASN A 131 -16.68 -1.84 23.40
CA ASN A 131 -15.95 -3.03 22.99
C ASN A 131 -14.44 -2.80 23.11
N CYS A 132 -13.73 -3.78 23.65
CA CYS A 132 -12.29 -3.82 23.76
C CYS A 132 -11.65 -3.65 22.37
N PHE A 133 -10.62 -2.79 22.27
CA PHE A 133 -9.86 -2.62 21.04
C PHE A 133 -9.22 -3.92 20.56
N VAL A 134 -8.73 -4.75 21.47
CA VAL A 134 -7.92 -5.95 21.14
C VAL A 134 -8.78 -7.14 20.74
N CYS A 135 -9.76 -7.52 21.56
CA CYS A 135 -10.53 -8.77 21.34
C CYS A 135 -11.97 -8.55 20.88
N GLY A 136 -12.47 -7.31 20.84
CA GLY A 136 -13.87 -7.01 20.51
C GLY A 136 -14.89 -7.37 21.60
N GLY A 137 -14.48 -8.05 22.68
CA GLY A 137 -15.32 -8.33 23.86
C GLY A 137 -15.54 -7.10 24.75
N GLU A 138 -16.14 -7.27 25.93
CA GLU A 138 -16.44 -6.15 26.83
C GLU A 138 -15.18 -5.49 27.42
N PHE A 139 -14.98 -4.19 27.16
CA PHE A 139 -13.80 -3.45 27.62
C PHE A 139 -13.64 -3.48 29.14
N VAL A 140 -14.74 -3.36 29.88
CA VAL A 140 -14.74 -3.34 31.36
C VAL A 140 -14.19 -4.66 31.91
N VAL A 141 -14.59 -5.79 31.32
CA VAL A 141 -14.10 -7.13 31.69
C VAL A 141 -12.62 -7.25 31.37
N CYS A 142 -12.20 -6.90 30.15
CA CYS A 142 -10.79 -6.98 29.76
C CYS A 142 -9.89 -6.09 30.64
N ARG A 143 -10.35 -4.90 31.02
CA ARG A 143 -9.60 -3.98 31.89
C ARG A 143 -9.51 -4.50 33.32
N ARG A 144 -10.61 -5.00 33.88
CA ARG A 144 -10.65 -5.55 35.24
C ARG A 144 -9.75 -6.78 35.37
N GLU A 145 -9.74 -7.62 34.35
CA GLU A 145 -8.99 -8.89 34.34
C GLU A 145 -7.57 -8.76 33.76
N GLY A 146 -7.18 -7.56 33.30
CA GLY A 146 -5.85 -7.34 32.73
C GLY A 146 -5.53 -8.21 31.51
N ARG A 147 -6.54 -8.55 30.69
CA ARG A 147 -6.40 -9.52 29.58
C ARG A 147 -5.41 -9.09 28.49
N HIS A 148 -5.06 -7.81 28.44
CA HIS A 148 -4.20 -7.22 27.41
C HIS A 148 -3.21 -6.25 28.01
N THR A 149 -2.00 -6.22 27.46
CA THR A 149 -0.95 -5.29 27.85
C THR A 149 -1.17 -3.92 27.21
N MET A 150 -0.47 -2.89 27.70
CA MET A 150 -0.45 -1.58 27.03
C MET A 150 0.09 -1.69 25.60
N GLN A 151 1.07 -2.57 25.37
CA GLN A 151 1.63 -2.77 24.04
C GLN A 151 0.60 -3.36 23.07
N ASP A 152 -0.26 -4.28 23.53
CA ASP A 152 -1.34 -4.84 22.70
C ASP A 152 -2.31 -3.74 22.25
N LEU A 153 -2.66 -2.82 23.15
CA LEU A 153 -3.52 -1.69 22.86
C LEU A 153 -2.86 -0.73 21.85
N LEU A 154 -1.59 -0.38 22.05
CA LEU A 154 -0.84 0.48 21.13
C LEU A 154 -0.71 -0.15 19.74
N ASN A 155 -0.49 -1.47 19.66
CA ASN A 155 -0.43 -2.21 18.40
C ASN A 155 -1.77 -2.15 17.63
N VAL A 156 -2.90 -2.22 18.33
CA VAL A 156 -4.22 -2.08 17.70
C VAL A 156 -4.47 -0.66 17.23
N VAL A 157 -4.13 0.34 18.05
CA VAL A 157 -4.25 1.75 17.66
C VAL A 157 -3.44 2.00 16.39
N GLU A 158 -2.21 1.53 16.32
CA GLU A 158 -1.37 1.72 15.14
C GLU A 158 -1.98 1.05 13.89
N LYS A 159 -2.59 -0.13 14.03
CA LYS A 159 -3.34 -0.77 12.93
C LYS A 159 -4.53 0.08 12.47
N LEU A 160 -5.29 0.66 13.40
CA LEU A 160 -6.41 1.56 13.09
C LEU A 160 -5.93 2.85 12.42
N LEU A 161 -4.81 3.40 12.87
CA LEU A 161 -4.18 4.56 12.23
C LEU A 161 -3.67 4.24 10.83
N CYS A 162 -3.10 3.05 10.60
CA CYS A 162 -2.74 2.61 9.26
C CYS A 162 -3.95 2.54 8.33
N GLN A 163 -5.10 2.05 8.83
CA GLN A 163 -6.36 2.06 8.07
C GLN A 163 -6.84 3.47 7.78
N PHE A 164 -6.73 4.39 8.74
CA PHE A 164 -7.07 5.79 8.53
C PHE A 164 -6.15 6.44 7.48
N ARG A 165 -4.82 6.26 7.58
CA ARG A 165 -3.85 6.76 6.59
C ARG A 165 -4.13 6.19 5.20
N ALA A 166 -4.43 4.89 5.09
CA ALA A 166 -4.83 4.27 3.82
C ALA A 166 -6.16 4.85 3.29
N PHE A 167 -7.06 5.29 4.18
CA PHE A 167 -8.28 5.99 3.80
C PHE A 167 -8.02 7.41 3.30
N GLU A 168 -7.13 8.16 3.93
CA GLU A 168 -6.73 9.51 3.49
C GLU A 168 -6.16 9.51 2.07
N THR A 169 -5.60 8.39 1.59
CA THR A 169 -5.10 8.30 0.21
C THR A 169 -6.19 8.38 -0.85
N ARG A 170 -7.49 8.31 -0.51
CA ARG A 170 -8.58 8.41 -1.50
C ARG A 170 -8.66 9.80 -2.15
N TRP A 171 -8.04 10.82 -1.55
CA TRP A 171 -7.87 12.13 -2.16
C TRP A 171 -6.49 12.24 -2.80
N ILE A 172 -6.47 12.14 -4.13
CA ILE A 172 -5.23 12.07 -4.90
C ILE A 172 -4.77 13.47 -5.31
N SER A 173 -3.50 13.78 -5.04
CA SER A 173 -2.85 14.98 -5.56
C SER A 173 -2.37 14.78 -7.00
N SER A 174 -2.22 15.87 -7.75
CA SER A 174 -1.68 15.82 -9.11
C SER A 174 -0.29 15.17 -9.18
N ALA A 175 0.52 15.31 -8.14
CA ALA A 175 1.82 14.64 -8.03
C ALA A 175 1.67 13.12 -7.91
N ALA A 176 0.76 12.66 -7.06
CA ALA A 176 0.45 11.24 -6.92
C ALA A 176 -0.09 10.63 -8.23
N GLU A 177 -0.95 11.34 -8.96
CA GLU A 177 -1.44 10.91 -10.28
C GLU A 177 -0.30 10.75 -11.28
N ARG A 178 0.64 11.70 -11.34
CA ARG A 178 1.80 11.61 -12.25
C ARG A 178 2.69 10.42 -11.92
N ILE A 179 2.97 10.17 -10.65
CA ILE A 179 3.79 9.03 -10.23
C ILE A 179 3.05 7.71 -10.51
N GLY A 180 1.77 7.62 -10.16
CA GLY A 180 0.97 6.42 -10.41
C GLY A 180 0.79 6.12 -11.89
N ALA A 181 0.67 7.15 -12.75
CA ALA A 181 0.62 6.98 -14.20
C ALA A 181 1.89 6.31 -14.77
N LEU A 182 3.07 6.58 -14.22
CA LEU A 182 4.31 5.88 -14.63
C LEU A 182 4.27 4.39 -14.26
N ALA A 183 3.67 4.04 -13.13
CA ALA A 183 3.50 2.64 -12.74
C ALA A 183 2.53 1.92 -13.67
N ILE A 184 1.43 2.56 -14.07
CA ILE A 184 0.49 1.98 -15.04
C ILE A 184 1.09 1.87 -16.44
N GLU A 185 1.86 2.87 -16.88
CA GLU A 185 2.63 2.78 -18.12
C GLU A 185 3.55 1.54 -18.09
N ALA A 186 4.29 1.33 -17.00
CA ALA A 186 5.14 0.16 -16.83
C ALA A 186 4.37 -1.17 -16.89
N MET A 187 3.19 -1.26 -16.25
CA MET A 187 2.32 -2.44 -16.33
C MET A 187 1.86 -2.73 -17.76
N LEU A 188 1.46 -1.70 -18.51
CA LEU A 188 1.03 -1.84 -19.90
C LEU A 188 2.19 -2.17 -20.84
N TYR A 189 3.39 -1.63 -20.57
CA TYR A 189 4.56 -1.85 -21.40
C TYR A 189 5.10 -3.27 -21.24
N GLU A 190 4.97 -3.84 -20.04
CA GLU A 190 5.29 -5.25 -19.77
C GLU A 190 4.45 -6.20 -20.63
N VAL A 191 3.11 -6.13 -20.57
CA VAL A 191 2.25 -7.03 -21.37
C VAL A 191 2.23 -6.72 -22.87
N THR A 192 2.75 -5.56 -23.30
CA THR A 192 2.87 -5.24 -24.73
C THR A 192 4.23 -5.63 -25.33
N CYS A 193 5.16 -6.08 -24.50
CA CYS A 193 6.46 -6.62 -24.89
C CYS A 193 6.24 -7.85 -25.79
N THR A 194 6.67 -7.81 -27.06
CA THR A 194 6.37 -8.90 -28.03
C THR A 194 7.55 -9.15 -28.98
N PRO A 195 8.02 -10.39 -29.15
CA PRO A 195 7.59 -11.59 -28.41
C PRO A 195 8.08 -11.55 -26.96
N SER A 196 7.28 -12.04 -26.02
CA SER A 196 7.72 -12.24 -24.63
C SER A 196 7.74 -13.73 -24.29
N PRO A 197 8.91 -14.42 -24.38
CA PRO A 197 8.94 -15.87 -24.34
C PRO A 197 8.16 -16.51 -23.18
N GLY A 198 7.10 -17.26 -23.51
CA GLY A 198 6.26 -18.00 -22.57
C GLY A 198 5.29 -17.16 -21.72
N LEU A 199 5.34 -15.84 -21.84
CA LEU A 199 4.48 -14.88 -21.14
C LEU A 199 3.29 -14.48 -22.02
N VAL A 200 2.28 -13.88 -21.40
CA VAL A 200 1.16 -13.26 -22.14
C VAL A 200 1.65 -12.00 -22.84
N ASP A 201 1.36 -11.86 -24.13
CA ASP A 201 1.66 -10.65 -24.91
C ASP A 201 0.56 -10.28 -25.91
N ARG A 202 0.87 -9.42 -26.88
CA ARG A 202 -0.07 -8.92 -27.89
C ARG A 202 -0.54 -9.98 -28.87
N ILE A 203 0.18 -11.09 -29.04
CA ILE A 203 -0.07 -12.07 -30.09
C ILE A 203 -0.44 -13.45 -29.53
N ASN A 204 -0.17 -13.74 -28.26
CA ASN A 204 -0.55 -15.00 -27.63
C ASN A 204 -0.72 -14.90 -26.09
N SER A 205 -1.23 -15.97 -25.48
CA SER A 205 -1.42 -16.10 -24.02
C SER A 205 -0.24 -16.76 -23.30
N GLY A 206 0.92 -16.91 -23.95
CA GLY A 206 2.07 -17.63 -23.43
C GLY A 206 1.72 -19.05 -22.99
N ALA A 207 2.35 -19.49 -21.91
CA ALA A 207 2.09 -20.78 -21.28
C ALA A 207 0.81 -20.78 -20.39
N HIS A 208 -0.12 -19.86 -20.60
CA HIS A 208 -1.34 -19.74 -19.81
C HIS A 208 -2.59 -20.13 -20.60
N GLN A 209 -3.60 -20.62 -19.87
CA GLN A 209 -4.93 -20.99 -20.39
C GLN A 209 -6.06 -20.24 -19.68
N ASP A 210 -5.72 -19.55 -18.58
CA ASP A 210 -6.63 -18.85 -17.69
C ASP A 210 -6.60 -17.31 -17.87
N MET A 211 -5.62 -16.80 -18.62
CA MET A 211 -5.42 -15.37 -18.86
C MET A 211 -4.97 -15.11 -20.31
N ASP A 212 -5.21 -13.88 -20.76
CA ASP A 212 -4.85 -13.39 -22.08
C ASP A 212 -4.47 -11.89 -22.01
N PHE A 213 -4.09 -11.32 -23.16
CA PHE A 213 -3.74 -9.91 -23.28
C PHE A 213 -4.82 -8.98 -22.68
N TYR A 214 -6.09 -9.27 -22.97
CA TYR A 214 -7.21 -8.42 -22.52
C TYR A 214 -7.44 -8.53 -21.01
N SER A 215 -7.16 -9.69 -20.41
CA SER A 215 -7.15 -9.88 -18.96
C SER A 215 -6.12 -8.97 -18.30
N PHE A 216 -4.91 -8.85 -18.88
CA PHE A 216 -3.87 -7.94 -18.39
C PHE A 216 -4.23 -6.45 -18.61
N MET A 217 -4.88 -6.12 -19.73
CA MET A 217 -5.38 -4.75 -19.96
C MET A 217 -6.44 -4.36 -18.93
N ALA A 218 -7.40 -5.25 -18.66
CA ALA A 218 -8.43 -5.03 -17.64
C ALA A 218 -7.82 -4.93 -16.23
N SER A 219 -6.85 -5.80 -15.93
CA SER A 219 -6.06 -5.77 -14.68
C SER A 219 -5.38 -4.41 -14.50
N SER A 220 -4.54 -3.99 -15.46
CA SER A 220 -3.79 -2.73 -15.40
C SER A 220 -4.71 -1.51 -15.26
N ALA A 221 -5.83 -1.49 -16.01
CA ALA A 221 -6.84 -0.44 -15.89
C ALA A 221 -7.47 -0.37 -14.49
N SER A 222 -7.75 -1.52 -13.86
CA SER A 222 -8.29 -1.59 -12.50
C SER A 222 -7.30 -1.13 -11.42
N LEU A 223 -6.00 -1.26 -11.69
CA LEU A 223 -4.92 -0.96 -10.73
C LEU A 223 -4.52 0.53 -10.72
N GLY A 224 -4.94 1.33 -11.71
CA GLY A 224 -4.59 2.76 -11.84
C GLY A 224 -4.84 3.59 -10.59
N GLY A 225 -6.06 3.51 -10.04
CA GLY A 225 -6.41 4.23 -8.81
C GLY A 225 -5.56 3.80 -7.61
N TYR A 226 -5.12 2.54 -7.56
CA TYR A 226 -4.32 2.02 -6.45
C TYR A 226 -2.86 2.44 -6.53
N MET A 227 -2.28 2.52 -7.73
CA MET A 227 -0.93 3.09 -7.89
C MET A 227 -0.91 4.57 -7.47
N ASN A 228 -1.91 5.34 -7.87
CA ASN A 228 -2.07 6.72 -7.40
C ASN A 228 -2.15 6.79 -5.87
N ARG A 229 -2.90 5.87 -5.24
CA ARG A 229 -3.02 5.80 -3.78
C ARG A 229 -1.72 5.42 -3.08
N CYS A 230 -0.92 4.51 -3.64
CA CYS A 230 0.41 4.19 -3.12
C CYS A 230 1.29 5.45 -3.13
N ALA A 231 1.32 6.21 -4.23
CA ALA A 231 2.09 7.45 -4.32
C ALA A 231 1.58 8.49 -3.29
N GLN A 232 0.26 8.64 -3.19
CA GLN A 232 -0.37 9.53 -2.22
C GLN A 232 -0.03 9.14 -0.77
N ALA A 233 -0.01 7.83 -0.46
CA ALA A 233 0.42 7.34 0.85
C ALA A 233 1.84 7.80 1.18
N GLY A 234 2.75 7.66 0.21
CA GLY A 234 4.11 8.16 0.33
C GLY A 234 4.17 9.67 0.59
N ILE A 235 3.47 10.47 -0.21
CA ILE A 235 3.46 11.93 -0.10
C ILE A 235 2.97 12.40 1.28
N LEU A 236 1.94 11.74 1.83
CA LEU A 236 1.37 12.09 3.14
C LEU A 236 2.18 11.53 4.32
N HIS A 237 3.18 10.68 4.08
CA HIS A 237 3.88 9.98 5.14
C HIS A 237 5.02 10.82 5.74
N GLU A 238 4.88 11.13 7.03
CA GLU A 238 5.80 12.00 7.76
C GLU A 238 6.96 11.21 8.43
N GLY A 239 6.80 9.91 8.62
CA GLY A 239 7.74 9.03 9.33
C GLY A 239 8.92 8.53 8.51
N ILE A 240 9.65 7.57 9.07
CA ILE A 240 10.68 6.81 8.35
C ILE A 240 10.03 5.88 7.32
N VAL A 241 10.76 5.49 6.27
CA VAL A 241 10.18 4.79 5.11
C VAL A 241 9.60 3.41 5.47
N GLU A 242 10.14 2.76 6.50
CA GLU A 242 9.72 1.46 7.03
C GLU A 242 8.27 1.49 7.57
N GLU A 243 7.88 2.61 8.17
CA GLU A 243 6.53 2.81 8.72
C GLU A 243 5.46 3.01 7.63
N LEU A 244 5.85 3.19 6.37
CA LEU A 244 4.93 3.30 5.24
C LEU A 244 4.41 1.93 4.77
N LEU A 245 5.21 0.86 4.94
CA LEU A 245 4.87 -0.48 4.43
C LEU A 245 3.50 -1.01 4.92
N PRO A 246 3.11 -0.86 6.20
CA PRO A 246 1.80 -1.29 6.67
C PRO A 246 0.62 -0.60 5.95
N VAL A 247 0.77 0.68 5.59
CA VAL A 247 -0.24 1.44 4.84
C VAL A 247 -0.31 0.95 3.39
N LEU A 248 0.85 0.77 2.74
CA LEU A 248 0.90 0.23 1.37
C LEU A 248 0.32 -1.18 1.28
N ARG A 249 0.50 -2.02 2.31
CA ARG A 249 -0.13 -3.34 2.38
C ARG A 249 -1.66 -3.28 2.34
N ILE A 250 -2.27 -2.34 3.05
CA ILE A 250 -3.74 -2.17 3.03
C ILE A 250 -4.19 -1.81 1.61
N ILE A 251 -3.50 -0.86 0.97
CA ILE A 251 -3.80 -0.44 -0.40
C ILE A 251 -3.58 -1.60 -1.38
N GLY A 252 -2.49 -2.36 -1.23
CA GLY A 252 -2.16 -3.51 -2.06
C GLY A 252 -3.17 -4.65 -1.96
N LEU A 253 -3.73 -4.92 -0.77
CA LEU A 253 -4.80 -5.91 -0.61
C LEU A 253 -6.10 -5.46 -1.28
N GLU A 254 -6.45 -4.17 -1.19
CA GLU A 254 -7.59 -3.63 -1.92
C GLU A 254 -7.35 -3.69 -3.45
N ALA A 255 -6.11 -3.46 -3.90
CA ALA A 255 -5.70 -3.54 -5.31
C ALA A 255 -5.77 -4.99 -5.84
N GLU A 256 -5.31 -5.97 -5.05
CA GLU A 256 -5.40 -7.39 -5.38
C GLU A 256 -6.86 -7.81 -5.55
N GLN A 257 -7.76 -7.38 -4.66
CA GLN A 257 -9.18 -7.67 -4.78
C GLN A 257 -9.80 -7.03 -6.04
N ALA A 258 -9.40 -5.80 -6.39
CA ALA A 258 -9.85 -5.14 -7.60
C ALA A 258 -9.38 -5.88 -8.87
N MET A 259 -8.11 -6.28 -8.90
CA MET A 259 -7.54 -7.10 -9.98
C MET A 259 -8.34 -8.40 -10.14
N LEU A 260 -8.48 -9.18 -9.06
CA LEU A 260 -9.23 -10.45 -9.09
C LEU A 260 -10.68 -10.25 -9.55
N THR A 261 -11.31 -9.13 -9.19
CA THR A 261 -12.66 -8.82 -9.66
C THR A 261 -12.68 -8.54 -11.16
N ALA A 262 -11.73 -7.74 -11.66
CA ALA A 262 -11.62 -7.40 -13.07
C ALA A 262 -11.27 -8.61 -13.96
N THR A 263 -10.52 -9.57 -13.41
CA THR A 263 -10.04 -10.76 -14.12
C THR A 263 -10.83 -12.04 -13.81
N ARG A 264 -11.98 -11.92 -13.12
CA ARG A 264 -12.86 -13.05 -12.76
C ARG A 264 -12.16 -14.14 -11.93
N GLY A 265 -11.29 -13.73 -11.01
CA GLY A 265 -10.59 -14.57 -10.06
C GLY A 265 -9.20 -15.02 -10.51
N VAL A 266 -8.73 -14.55 -11.68
CA VAL A 266 -7.44 -14.95 -12.24
C VAL A 266 -6.32 -14.05 -11.72
N ASN A 267 -5.24 -14.65 -11.23
CA ASN A 267 -4.08 -13.91 -10.76
C ASN A 267 -3.18 -13.50 -11.93
N THR A 268 -3.33 -12.27 -12.41
CA THR A 268 -2.55 -11.73 -13.54
C THR A 268 -1.26 -11.03 -13.08
N GLN A 269 -1.30 -10.21 -12.03
CA GLN A 269 -0.24 -9.24 -11.72
C GLN A 269 0.03 -9.06 -10.20
N LYS A 270 -0.16 -10.10 -9.37
CA LYS A 270 0.02 -9.99 -7.91
C LYS A 270 1.44 -9.60 -7.47
N GLY A 271 2.47 -10.16 -8.11
CA GLY A 271 3.87 -9.80 -7.83
C GLY A 271 4.15 -8.35 -8.21
N LEU A 272 3.60 -7.90 -9.34
CA LEU A 272 3.69 -6.53 -9.80
C LEU A 272 3.01 -5.52 -8.87
N ILE A 273 1.83 -5.84 -8.29
CA ILE A 273 1.16 -4.99 -7.28
C ILE A 273 2.10 -4.73 -6.09
N PHE A 274 2.80 -5.77 -5.62
CA PHE A 274 3.74 -5.65 -4.52
C PHE A 274 4.94 -4.76 -4.90
N LEU A 275 5.60 -5.07 -6.02
CA LEU A 275 6.79 -4.35 -6.45
C LEU A 275 6.50 -2.89 -6.82
N LEU A 276 5.57 -2.65 -7.76
CA LEU A 276 5.23 -1.29 -8.17
C LEU A 276 4.51 -0.51 -7.08
N GLY A 277 3.69 -1.15 -6.23
CA GLY A 277 3.09 -0.47 -5.08
C GLY A 277 4.14 0.12 -4.13
N ILE A 278 5.22 -0.63 -3.86
CA ILE A 278 6.35 -0.16 -3.05
C ILE A 278 7.15 0.93 -3.78
N MET A 279 7.54 0.71 -5.04
CA MET A 279 8.30 1.71 -5.82
C MET A 279 7.55 3.05 -5.93
N THR A 280 6.24 2.97 -6.17
CA THR A 280 5.34 4.12 -6.28
C THR A 280 5.20 4.84 -4.95
N GLY A 281 5.01 4.10 -3.85
CA GLY A 281 4.95 4.66 -2.51
C GLY A 281 6.25 5.35 -2.08
N ILE A 282 7.40 4.77 -2.38
CA ILE A 282 8.71 5.37 -2.09
C ILE A 282 8.93 6.62 -2.92
N THR A 283 8.59 6.58 -4.20
CA THR A 283 8.68 7.77 -5.07
C THR A 283 7.82 8.90 -4.52
N GLY A 284 6.61 8.59 -4.05
CA GLY A 284 5.75 9.54 -3.34
C GLY A 284 6.37 10.06 -2.04
N TRP A 285 6.99 9.20 -1.23
CA TRP A 285 7.65 9.59 0.02
C TRP A 285 8.85 10.51 -0.20
N LEU A 286 9.68 10.21 -1.21
CA LEU A 286 10.77 11.09 -1.62
C LEU A 286 10.22 12.44 -2.09
N HIS A 287 9.16 12.44 -2.90
CA HIS A 287 8.51 13.66 -3.38
C HIS A 287 7.97 14.54 -2.23
N GLY A 288 7.18 13.96 -1.32
CA GLY A 288 6.58 14.69 -0.19
C GLY A 288 7.61 15.31 0.76
N ARG A 289 8.85 14.78 0.76
CA ARG A 289 9.96 15.26 1.60
C ARG A 289 10.95 16.13 0.83
N SER A 290 10.65 16.46 -0.43
CA SER A 290 11.55 17.21 -1.32
C SER A 290 12.95 16.59 -1.43
N LEU A 291 13.02 15.25 -1.37
CA LEU A 291 14.26 14.50 -1.55
C LEU A 291 14.48 14.19 -3.04
N LEU A 292 15.75 13.95 -3.41
CA LEU A 292 16.11 13.65 -4.78
C LEU A 292 15.51 12.30 -5.22
N ILE A 293 14.71 12.33 -6.28
CA ILE A 293 14.11 11.13 -6.90
C ILE A 293 15.03 10.65 -8.02
N THR A 294 15.76 9.56 -7.77
CA THR A 294 16.56 8.85 -8.76
C THR A 294 16.29 7.35 -8.64
N GLN A 295 16.75 6.58 -9.63
CA GLN A 295 16.71 5.12 -9.56
C GLN A 295 17.44 4.59 -8.32
N SER A 296 18.63 5.12 -8.02
CA SER A 296 19.43 4.71 -6.88
C SER A 296 18.74 5.01 -5.55
N THR A 297 18.18 6.22 -5.40
CA THR A 297 17.50 6.61 -4.15
C THR A 297 16.22 5.83 -3.92
N VAL A 298 15.42 5.57 -4.98
CA VAL A 298 14.22 4.72 -4.87
C VAL A 298 14.60 3.29 -4.46
N LEU A 299 15.59 2.68 -5.12
CA LEU A 299 16.01 1.31 -4.81
C LEU A 299 16.63 1.16 -3.42
N GLU A 300 17.40 2.14 -2.95
CA GLU A 300 17.97 2.15 -1.60
C GLU A 300 16.87 2.19 -0.54
N HIS A 301 15.89 3.08 -0.70
CA HIS A 301 14.78 3.18 0.23
C HIS A 301 13.80 2.01 0.14
N ALA A 302 13.75 1.30 -1.00
CA ALA A 302 12.99 0.07 -1.14
C ALA A 302 13.54 -1.04 -0.27
N SER A 303 14.85 -1.29 -0.33
CA SER A 303 15.53 -2.23 0.55
C SER A 303 15.32 -1.90 2.03
N LYS A 304 15.46 -0.61 2.41
CA LYS A 304 15.20 -0.16 3.79
C LYS A 304 13.77 -0.45 4.23
N MET A 305 12.78 -0.08 3.42
CA MET A 305 11.35 -0.27 3.74
C MET A 305 11.03 -1.73 4.07
N VAL A 306 11.59 -2.66 3.29
CA VAL A 306 11.30 -4.10 3.43
C VAL A 306 12.36 -4.83 4.25
N ASN A 307 13.18 -4.13 5.04
CA ASN A 307 14.21 -4.76 5.83
C ASN A 307 13.62 -5.81 6.81
N GLY A 308 14.18 -7.02 6.76
CA GLY A 308 13.72 -8.17 7.52
C GLY A 308 12.43 -8.83 7.00
N ILE A 309 11.95 -8.48 5.79
CA ILE A 309 10.70 -9.02 5.24
C ILE A 309 10.77 -10.53 5.01
N VAL A 310 11.93 -11.05 4.59
CA VAL A 310 12.15 -12.47 4.34
C VAL A 310 11.99 -13.25 5.64
N GLU A 311 12.63 -12.80 6.72
CA GLU A 311 12.55 -13.44 8.03
C GLU A 311 11.14 -13.32 8.62
N LYS A 312 10.52 -12.13 8.53
CA LYS A 312 9.18 -11.89 9.09
C LYS A 312 8.08 -12.67 8.36
N GLU A 313 8.18 -12.83 7.04
CA GLU A 313 7.12 -13.43 6.24
C GLU A 313 7.37 -14.89 5.84
N LEU A 314 8.63 -15.29 5.60
CA LEU A 314 8.95 -16.62 5.09
C LEU A 314 9.55 -17.55 6.15
N ALA A 315 10.30 -17.04 7.15
CA ALA A 315 10.91 -17.93 8.14
C ALA A 315 9.87 -18.65 9.02
N GLY A 316 8.75 -17.98 9.34
CA GLY A 316 7.63 -18.61 10.04
C GLY A 316 6.95 -19.73 9.24
N ALA A 317 7.13 -19.76 7.92
CA ALA A 317 6.56 -20.80 7.07
C ALA A 317 7.20 -22.18 7.29
N ILE A 318 8.42 -22.24 7.84
CA ILE A 318 9.09 -23.50 8.22
C ILE A 318 8.24 -24.31 9.23
N HIS A 319 7.38 -23.64 9.99
CA HIS A 319 6.52 -24.25 11.00
C HIS A 319 5.09 -24.56 10.50
N LYS A 320 4.75 -24.23 9.25
CA LYS A 320 3.44 -24.53 8.66
C LYS A 320 3.43 -25.92 8.05
N SER A 321 2.25 -26.54 8.00
CA SER A 321 2.08 -27.79 7.27
C SER A 321 2.12 -27.55 5.76
N GLY A 322 2.53 -28.55 4.96
CA GLY A 322 2.73 -28.38 3.50
C GLY A 322 1.48 -27.91 2.73
N GLN A 323 0.28 -28.18 3.24
CA GLN A 323 -0.99 -27.74 2.65
C GLN A 323 -1.31 -26.26 2.94
N GLU A 324 -0.67 -25.65 3.94
CA GLU A 324 -0.87 -24.24 4.33
C GLU A 324 0.16 -23.29 3.68
N LEU A 325 1.18 -23.84 3.02
CA LEU A 325 2.24 -23.07 2.38
C LEU A 325 1.77 -22.50 1.04
N THR A 326 2.05 -21.22 0.80
CA THR A 326 2.00 -20.63 -0.54
C THR A 326 3.12 -21.18 -1.42
N ALA A 327 3.03 -20.98 -2.73
CA ALA A 327 4.07 -21.37 -3.69
C ALA A 327 5.47 -20.85 -3.31
N GLY A 328 5.56 -19.56 -2.99
CA GLY A 328 6.83 -18.93 -2.57
C GLY A 328 7.34 -19.45 -1.23
N GLU A 329 6.46 -19.69 -0.27
CA GLU A 329 6.86 -20.28 1.03
C GLU A 329 7.38 -21.71 0.87
N ARG A 330 6.76 -22.53 0.01
CA ARG A 330 7.29 -23.87 -0.31
C ARG A 330 8.70 -23.80 -0.90
N LEU A 331 8.91 -22.93 -1.89
CA LEU A 331 10.23 -22.76 -2.51
C LEU A 331 11.29 -22.27 -1.51
N TYR A 332 10.90 -21.39 -0.59
CA TYR A 332 11.77 -20.93 0.48
C TYR A 332 12.13 -22.07 1.44
N VAL A 333 11.15 -22.82 1.93
CA VAL A 333 11.36 -23.92 2.89
C VAL A 333 12.19 -25.04 2.26
N THR A 334 11.95 -25.39 1.00
CA THR A 334 12.62 -26.51 0.33
C THR A 334 14.01 -26.16 -0.21
N TYR A 335 14.18 -24.95 -0.78
CA TYR A 335 15.38 -24.59 -1.55
C TYR A 335 16.07 -23.29 -1.09
N GLY A 336 15.55 -22.60 -0.07
CA GLY A 336 16.05 -21.30 0.38
C GLY A 336 15.77 -20.15 -0.59
N ILE A 337 14.87 -20.34 -1.56
CA ILE A 337 14.58 -19.38 -2.62
C ILE A 337 13.62 -18.31 -2.09
N THR A 338 14.06 -17.06 -2.10
CA THR A 338 13.35 -15.91 -1.52
C THR A 338 12.45 -15.18 -2.52
N GLY A 339 12.70 -15.33 -3.83
CA GLY A 339 11.97 -14.69 -4.93
C GLY A 339 12.03 -13.16 -4.88
N ILE A 340 10.97 -12.50 -5.38
CA ILE A 340 10.89 -11.04 -5.45
C ILE A 340 11.05 -10.33 -4.09
N ARG A 341 10.76 -11.01 -2.98
CA ARG A 341 10.98 -10.46 -1.63
C ARG A 341 12.46 -10.32 -1.30
N GLY A 342 13.26 -11.32 -1.66
CA GLY A 342 14.72 -11.28 -1.48
C GLY A 342 15.37 -10.27 -2.42
N GLU A 343 15.00 -10.31 -3.70
CA GLU A 343 15.43 -9.30 -4.68
C GLU A 343 15.17 -7.88 -4.16
N LEU A 344 13.96 -7.60 -3.66
CA LEU A 344 13.62 -6.29 -3.12
C LEU A 344 14.39 -5.93 -1.84
N ALA A 345 14.57 -6.89 -0.92
CA ALA A 345 15.34 -6.69 0.31
C ALA A 345 16.81 -6.36 0.03
N GLU A 346 17.38 -6.87 -1.05
CA GLU A 346 18.75 -6.57 -1.51
C GLU A 346 18.83 -5.30 -2.40
N GLY A 347 17.70 -4.63 -2.65
CA GLY A 347 17.63 -3.41 -3.46
C GLY A 347 17.60 -3.66 -4.97
N LEU A 348 17.01 -4.78 -5.37
CA LEU A 348 16.78 -5.27 -6.74
C LEU A 348 18.08 -5.35 -7.57
N PRO A 349 19.05 -6.19 -7.18
CA PRO A 349 20.34 -6.29 -7.87
C PRO A 349 20.20 -6.66 -9.36
N SER A 350 19.26 -7.55 -9.70
CA SER A 350 18.97 -7.90 -11.10
C SER A 350 18.54 -6.68 -11.93
N VAL A 351 17.68 -5.83 -11.36
CA VAL A 351 17.23 -4.59 -12.01
C VAL A 351 18.36 -3.56 -12.06
N ARG A 352 19.02 -3.31 -10.93
CA ARG A 352 20.02 -2.26 -10.76
C ARG A 352 21.24 -2.47 -11.65
N TYR A 353 21.77 -3.68 -11.68
CA TYR A 353 23.07 -3.96 -12.29
C TYR A 353 22.98 -4.68 -13.64
N LYS A 354 21.81 -5.20 -14.03
CA LYS A 354 21.63 -5.90 -15.32
C LYS A 354 20.58 -5.23 -16.18
N ALA A 355 19.33 -5.14 -15.71
CA ALA A 355 18.21 -4.70 -16.54
C ALA A 355 18.26 -3.21 -16.91
N LEU A 356 18.50 -2.31 -15.94
CA LEU A 356 18.58 -0.88 -16.21
C LEU A 356 19.72 -0.52 -17.19
N PRO A 357 20.94 -1.07 -17.04
CA PRO A 357 21.98 -0.93 -18.05
C PRO A 357 21.57 -1.45 -19.43
N ALA A 358 21.02 -2.67 -19.52
CA ALA A 358 20.63 -3.28 -20.79
C ALA A 358 19.53 -2.48 -21.51
N LEU A 359 18.52 -2.01 -20.77
CA LEU A 359 17.45 -1.18 -21.32
C LEU A 359 18.01 0.13 -21.89
N ARG A 360 18.88 0.81 -21.14
CA ARG A 360 19.50 2.07 -21.59
C ARG A 360 20.37 1.85 -22.82
N GLU A 361 21.22 0.85 -22.82
CA GLU A 361 22.09 0.54 -23.96
C GLU A 361 21.26 0.26 -25.22
N ALA A 362 20.20 -0.55 -25.11
CA ALA A 362 19.33 -0.85 -26.23
C ALA A 362 18.64 0.41 -26.78
N LEU A 363 18.12 1.27 -25.90
CA LEU A 363 17.52 2.56 -26.30
C LEU A 363 18.54 3.49 -26.95
N ASP A 364 19.75 3.59 -26.40
CA ASP A 364 20.85 4.42 -26.94
C ASP A 364 21.32 3.91 -28.32
N LYS A 365 21.25 2.60 -28.55
CA LYS A 365 21.46 1.97 -29.87
C LYS A 365 20.31 2.18 -30.86
N GLY A 366 19.24 2.87 -30.45
CA GLY A 366 18.11 3.20 -31.31
C GLY A 366 17.08 2.08 -31.46
N PHE A 367 17.03 1.12 -30.52
CA PHE A 367 16.00 0.10 -30.54
C PHE A 367 14.62 0.74 -30.36
N SER A 368 13.60 0.13 -30.96
CA SER A 368 12.23 0.47 -30.59
C SER A 368 12.00 0.15 -29.10
N ILE A 369 11.05 0.84 -28.45
CA ILE A 369 10.72 0.55 -27.05
C ILE A 369 10.42 -0.94 -26.84
N ASN A 370 9.66 -1.54 -27.75
CA ASN A 370 9.37 -2.97 -27.74
C ASN A 370 10.66 -3.81 -27.74
N ASP A 371 11.57 -3.55 -28.68
CA ASP A 371 12.78 -4.35 -28.82
C ASP A 371 13.73 -4.17 -27.63
N ALA A 372 13.79 -2.96 -27.06
CA ALA A 372 14.57 -2.69 -25.87
C ALA A 372 14.01 -3.45 -24.65
N LEU A 373 12.68 -3.51 -24.52
CA LEU A 373 12.01 -4.29 -23.47
C LEU A 373 12.21 -5.79 -23.65
N VAL A 374 12.04 -6.33 -24.87
CA VAL A 374 12.28 -7.75 -25.16
C VAL A 374 13.74 -8.12 -24.90
N HIS A 375 14.68 -7.27 -25.31
CA HIS A 375 16.10 -7.50 -25.04
C HIS A 375 16.41 -7.49 -23.53
N THR A 376 15.83 -6.55 -22.79
CA THR A 376 15.98 -6.46 -21.34
C THR A 376 15.34 -7.65 -20.62
N LEU A 377 14.20 -8.15 -21.12
CA LEU A 377 13.54 -9.34 -20.62
C LEU A 377 14.46 -10.57 -20.73
N LEU A 378 15.08 -10.77 -21.90
CA LEU A 378 16.06 -11.84 -22.11
C LEU A 378 17.23 -11.73 -21.13
N VAL A 379 17.77 -10.53 -20.92
CA VAL A 379 18.84 -10.29 -19.95
C VAL A 379 18.41 -10.69 -18.53
N LEU A 380 17.21 -10.31 -18.10
CA LEU A 380 16.69 -10.70 -16.78
C LEU A 380 16.51 -12.24 -16.68
N MET A 381 16.05 -12.91 -17.73
CA MET A 381 15.93 -14.37 -17.76
C MET A 381 17.27 -15.09 -17.51
N THR A 382 18.41 -14.47 -17.85
CA THR A 382 19.74 -15.06 -17.60
C THR A 382 20.19 -15.04 -16.15
N CYS A 383 19.57 -14.24 -15.27
CA CYS A 383 20.10 -14.02 -13.92
C CYS A 383 19.08 -14.09 -12.79
N VAL A 384 17.78 -13.96 -13.07
CA VAL A 384 16.73 -14.01 -12.05
C VAL A 384 16.38 -15.46 -11.69
N ASP A 385 16.13 -15.74 -10.41
CA ASP A 385 15.52 -16.99 -9.96
C ASP A 385 13.99 -16.82 -9.93
N ASP A 386 13.34 -17.12 -11.06
CA ASP A 386 11.89 -16.94 -11.23
C ASP A 386 11.07 -17.99 -10.48
N THR A 387 10.35 -17.56 -9.44
CA THR A 387 9.53 -18.45 -8.62
C THR A 387 8.29 -19.00 -9.34
N THR A 388 7.80 -18.34 -10.40
CA THR A 388 6.67 -18.84 -11.21
C THR A 388 7.10 -20.06 -12.02
N VAL A 389 8.28 -20.02 -12.64
CA VAL A 389 8.87 -21.18 -13.32
C VAL A 389 9.14 -22.30 -12.32
N MET A 390 9.82 -21.98 -11.21
CA MET A 390 10.22 -22.98 -10.20
C MET A 390 9.04 -23.58 -9.43
N HIS A 391 7.88 -22.93 -9.44
CA HIS A 391 6.67 -23.51 -8.89
C HIS A 391 6.05 -24.58 -9.80
N ARG A 392 6.20 -24.43 -11.12
CA ARG A 392 5.65 -25.36 -12.12
C ARG A 392 6.64 -26.46 -12.50
N HIS A 393 7.94 -26.22 -12.28
CA HIS A 393 9.05 -27.07 -12.72
C HIS A 393 10.09 -27.25 -11.61
N HIS A 394 10.98 -28.23 -11.76
CA HIS A 394 12.15 -28.32 -10.88
C HIS A 394 13.01 -27.04 -10.98
N PRO A 395 13.64 -26.55 -9.90
CA PRO A 395 14.42 -25.30 -9.93
C PRO A 395 15.50 -25.22 -11.02
N ASP A 396 16.05 -26.36 -11.44
CA ASP A 396 17.03 -26.42 -12.53
C ASP A 396 16.46 -26.01 -13.89
N LYS A 397 15.14 -26.14 -14.12
CA LYS A 397 14.50 -25.65 -15.35
C LYS A 397 14.71 -24.14 -15.48
N MET A 398 14.63 -23.40 -14.37
CA MET A 398 14.92 -21.97 -14.37
C MET A 398 16.43 -21.69 -14.36
N ARG A 399 17.18 -22.32 -13.44
CA ARG A 399 18.60 -21.99 -13.20
C ARG A 399 19.57 -22.48 -14.29
N VAL A 400 19.17 -23.45 -15.09
CA VAL A 400 19.97 -24.01 -16.17
C VAL A 400 19.28 -23.74 -17.48
N TRP A 401 18.16 -24.42 -17.75
CA TRP A 401 17.58 -24.45 -19.08
C TRP A 401 17.08 -23.07 -19.56
N VAL A 402 16.26 -22.36 -18.78
CA VAL A 402 15.77 -21.01 -19.17
C VAL A 402 16.93 -20.04 -19.39
N ARG A 403 17.94 -20.07 -18.51
CA ARG A 403 19.11 -19.20 -18.62
C ARG A 403 19.92 -19.49 -19.88
N GLU A 404 20.17 -20.76 -20.18
CA GLU A 404 20.89 -21.18 -21.39
C GLU A 404 20.13 -20.76 -22.65
N GLN A 405 18.81 -21.00 -22.70
CA GLN A 405 18.02 -20.62 -23.88
C GLN A 405 18.00 -19.10 -24.11
N ALA A 406 17.79 -18.30 -23.05
CA ALA A 406 17.83 -16.85 -23.16
C ALA A 406 19.23 -16.34 -23.56
N GLN A 407 20.28 -16.95 -23.03
CA GLN A 407 21.67 -16.62 -23.34
C GLN A 407 22.00 -16.91 -24.82
N MET A 408 21.51 -18.01 -25.39
CA MET A 408 21.69 -18.33 -26.82
C MET A 408 21.06 -17.26 -27.73
N VAL A 409 19.92 -16.69 -27.34
CA VAL A 409 19.30 -15.58 -28.09
C VAL A 409 20.16 -14.30 -27.98
N ILE A 410 20.68 -13.99 -26.80
CA ILE A 410 21.58 -12.84 -26.59
C ILE A 410 22.86 -12.99 -27.41
N GLU A 411 23.47 -14.17 -27.42
CA GLU A 411 24.70 -14.47 -28.18
C GLU A 411 24.51 -14.38 -29.70
N ALA A 412 23.30 -14.67 -30.18
CA ALA A 412 22.92 -14.45 -31.58
C ALA A 412 22.70 -12.97 -31.94
N GLY A 413 22.88 -12.05 -30.99
CA GLY A 413 22.69 -10.60 -31.15
C GLY A 413 21.37 -10.08 -30.61
N GLY A 414 20.59 -10.90 -29.90
CA GLY A 414 19.35 -10.49 -29.25
C GLY A 414 18.38 -9.78 -30.20
N MET A 415 17.84 -8.64 -29.77
CA MET A 415 16.95 -7.84 -30.62
C MET A 415 17.70 -6.91 -31.58
N GLU A 416 19.04 -6.94 -31.62
CA GLU A 416 19.84 -6.15 -32.56
C GLU A 416 19.83 -6.75 -33.97
N THR A 417 19.90 -8.08 -34.07
CA THR A 417 20.09 -8.81 -35.33
C THR A 417 18.80 -9.50 -35.80
N GLY A 418 18.74 -9.84 -37.09
CA GLY A 418 17.66 -10.67 -37.61
C GLY A 418 17.63 -12.07 -36.99
N ASP A 419 18.80 -12.72 -36.88
CA ASP A 419 18.95 -14.06 -36.30
C ASP A 419 18.48 -14.11 -34.84
N GLY A 420 18.89 -13.14 -34.01
CA GLY A 420 18.46 -13.08 -32.61
C GLY A 420 16.95 -12.83 -32.47
N ARG A 421 16.35 -12.00 -33.33
CA ARG A 421 14.89 -11.78 -33.35
C ARG A 421 14.12 -13.05 -33.72
N ASP A 422 14.60 -13.80 -34.70
CA ASP A 422 13.95 -15.05 -35.11
C ASP A 422 14.10 -16.13 -34.02
N ARG A 423 15.28 -16.26 -33.43
CA ARG A 423 15.49 -17.14 -32.26
C ARG A 423 14.63 -16.74 -31.06
N CYS A 424 14.36 -15.45 -30.86
CA CYS A 424 13.48 -15.00 -29.78
C CYS A 424 12.02 -15.44 -30.00
N LYS A 425 11.54 -15.46 -31.26
CA LYS A 425 10.22 -16.00 -31.59
C LYS A 425 10.18 -17.52 -31.42
N ASP A 426 11.22 -18.22 -31.85
CA ASP A 426 11.34 -19.67 -31.67
C ASP A 426 11.35 -20.03 -30.17
N LEU A 427 12.08 -19.25 -29.37
CA LEU A 427 12.14 -19.39 -27.92
C LEU A 427 10.77 -19.21 -27.26
N ASP A 428 9.96 -18.26 -27.73
CA ASP A 428 8.60 -18.08 -27.25
C ASP A 428 7.75 -19.34 -27.47
N GLN A 429 7.79 -19.90 -28.68
CA GLN A 429 7.07 -21.14 -28.98
C GLN A 429 7.58 -22.33 -28.15
N GLU A 430 8.89 -22.43 -27.93
CA GLU A 430 9.49 -23.46 -27.08
C GLU A 430 9.02 -23.33 -25.62
N PHE A 431 9.00 -22.12 -25.06
CA PHE A 431 8.54 -21.88 -23.69
C PHE A 431 7.06 -22.21 -23.52
N ILE A 432 6.23 -21.88 -24.52
CA ILE A 432 4.80 -22.24 -24.53
C ILE A 432 4.63 -23.77 -24.52
N GLN A 433 5.37 -24.49 -25.37
CA GLN A 433 5.33 -25.96 -25.45
C GLN A 433 5.78 -26.62 -24.14
N GLU A 434 6.81 -26.07 -23.51
CA GLU A 434 7.38 -26.54 -22.24
C GLU A 434 6.60 -26.04 -21.01
N ASN A 435 5.50 -25.30 -21.20
CA ASN A 435 4.70 -24.68 -20.13
C ASN A 435 5.55 -23.83 -19.16
N VAL A 436 6.52 -23.09 -19.70
CA VAL A 436 7.41 -22.18 -18.95
C VAL A 436 6.87 -20.76 -19.05
N SER A 437 6.59 -20.14 -17.90
CA SER A 437 6.16 -18.74 -17.80
C SER A 437 7.00 -18.02 -16.72
N PRO A 438 7.95 -17.17 -17.13
CA PRO A 438 8.82 -16.42 -16.21
C PRO A 438 8.15 -15.13 -15.70
N GLY A 439 7.05 -15.26 -14.96
CA GLY A 439 6.23 -14.13 -14.51
C GLY A 439 6.95 -13.16 -13.54
N GLY A 440 7.84 -13.65 -12.69
CA GLY A 440 8.65 -12.80 -11.82
C GLY A 440 9.70 -11.98 -12.59
N VAL A 441 10.24 -12.52 -13.70
CA VAL A 441 11.08 -11.78 -14.65
C VAL A 441 10.26 -10.63 -15.28
N ALA A 442 9.03 -10.92 -15.69
CA ALA A 442 8.12 -9.92 -16.26
C ALA A 442 7.82 -8.79 -15.26
N ASP A 443 7.55 -9.13 -14.00
CA ASP A 443 7.36 -8.14 -12.94
C ASP A 443 8.57 -7.21 -12.79
N LEU A 444 9.80 -7.76 -12.87
CA LEU A 444 11.03 -6.99 -12.79
C LEU A 444 11.31 -6.15 -14.05
N LEU A 445 10.85 -6.58 -15.22
CA LEU A 445 10.88 -5.77 -16.44
C LEU A 445 10.04 -4.50 -16.28
N ALA A 446 8.81 -4.63 -15.75
CA ALA A 446 7.96 -3.49 -15.45
C ALA A 446 8.62 -2.53 -14.43
N VAL A 447 9.21 -3.06 -13.36
CA VAL A 447 9.96 -2.23 -12.40
C VAL A 447 11.13 -1.51 -13.08
N THR A 448 11.83 -2.18 -13.98
CA THR A 448 12.94 -1.59 -14.75
C THR A 448 12.45 -0.41 -15.59
N TRP A 449 11.32 -0.56 -16.28
CA TRP A 449 10.71 0.53 -17.05
C TRP A 449 10.27 1.68 -16.14
N PHE A 450 9.58 1.40 -15.03
CA PHE A 450 9.16 2.42 -14.07
C PHE A 450 10.35 3.27 -13.60
N LEU A 451 11.45 2.62 -13.20
CA LEU A 451 12.68 3.29 -12.76
C LEU A 451 13.34 4.09 -13.88
N HIS A 452 13.32 3.59 -15.12
CA HIS A 452 13.77 4.35 -16.29
C HIS A 452 12.95 5.63 -16.47
N SER A 453 11.61 5.53 -16.41
CA SER A 453 10.69 6.64 -16.61
C SER A 453 10.71 7.71 -15.50
N LEU A 454 11.36 7.48 -14.36
CA LEU A 454 11.49 8.49 -13.30
C LEU A 454 12.21 9.77 -13.76
N ILE A 455 13.06 9.69 -14.80
CA ILE A 455 13.73 10.86 -15.39
C ILE A 455 12.68 11.89 -15.88
N ASN A 456 11.51 11.43 -16.33
CA ASN A 456 10.43 12.28 -16.81
C ASN A 456 9.74 13.11 -15.71
N LEU A 457 9.90 12.74 -14.43
CA LEU A 457 9.39 13.53 -13.30
C LEU A 457 10.26 14.76 -13.03
N GLN A 458 11.56 14.67 -13.30
CA GLN A 458 12.51 15.76 -13.09
C GLN A 458 12.32 16.86 -14.14
N ASN A 459 12.09 16.48 -15.40
CA ASN A 459 11.97 17.41 -16.54
C ASN A 459 10.66 18.22 -16.59
N LYS A 460 9.67 17.92 -15.73
CA LYS A 460 8.37 18.61 -15.69
C LYS A 460 8.16 19.50 -14.45
N SER A 461 9.18 19.58 -13.59
CA SER A 461 9.15 20.42 -12.37
C SER A 461 9.92 21.74 -12.52
N SER A 462 10.49 21.97 -13.71
CA SER A 462 11.10 23.21 -14.20
C SER A 462 10.23 23.83 -15.27
#